data_AF-A0A9E6C6P9-F1
#
_entry.id   AF-A0A9E6C6P9-F1
#
_cell.length_a   1.000
_cell.length_b   1.000
_cell.length_c   1.000
_cell.angle_alpha   90.00
_cell.angle_beta   90.00
_cell.angle_gamma   90.00
#
_symmetry.space_group_name_H-M   'P 1'
#
loop_
_entity.id
_entity.type
_entity.pdbx_description
1 polymer ?
#
loop_
_entity_poly.entity_id
_entity_poly.type
_entity_poly.pdbx_seq_one_letter_code
_entity_poly.pdbx_strand_id
1 'polypeptide(L)'
;MFPQGRTAVSPERLSFEQALQELERIVLRLEQEDLPLEEAVALYERGQQLLDQCTRLLDEAELRVRQLVGEQLQPFEPPPADEDDTDAPLA
;
A
#
# COMPACT_ATOMS: atom_id res chain seq x y z
N MET A 1 25.91 -6.24 25.79
CA MET A 1 25.11 -5.03 25.50
C MET A 1 23.99 -5.47 24.57
N PHE A 2 22.81 -5.71 25.12
CA PHE A 2 21.64 -6.14 24.34
C PHE A 2 20.95 -4.89 23.80
N PRO A 3 20.82 -4.70 22.48
CA PRO A 3 20.09 -3.56 21.95
C PRO A 3 18.62 -3.69 22.33
N GLN A 4 18.09 -2.64 22.95
CA GLN A 4 16.73 -2.57 23.45
C GLN A 4 15.72 -2.79 22.32
N GLY A 5 14.65 -3.53 22.63
CA GLY A 5 13.65 -4.00 21.67
C GLY A 5 13.04 -2.89 20.82
N ARG A 6 13.04 -3.10 19.50
CA ARG A 6 12.07 -2.47 18.61
C ARG A 6 10.71 -2.98 19.05
N THR A 7 9.97 -2.18 19.80
CA THR A 7 8.54 -2.41 19.99
C THR A 7 7.92 -2.45 18.60
N ALA A 8 7.52 -3.63 18.13
CA ALA A 8 6.79 -3.76 16.88
C ALA A 8 5.53 -2.89 17.00
N VAL A 9 5.48 -1.81 16.23
CA VAL A 9 4.34 -0.90 16.25
C VAL A 9 3.18 -1.65 15.62
N SER A 10 2.07 -1.73 16.34
CA SER A 10 0.85 -2.33 15.82
C SER A 10 0.45 -1.63 14.51
N PRO A 11 0.04 -2.37 13.48
CA PRO A 11 -0.18 -1.82 12.16
C PRO A 11 -1.26 -0.74 12.20
N GLU A 12 -2.20 -0.81 13.16
CA GLU A 12 -3.27 0.19 13.30
C GLU A 12 -2.79 1.60 13.66
N ARG A 13 -1.53 1.72 14.14
CA ARG A 13 -0.93 2.97 14.60
C ARG A 13 0.01 3.61 13.57
N LEU A 14 0.22 2.98 12.42
CA LEU A 14 1.09 3.49 11.38
C LEU A 14 0.40 4.60 10.57
N SER A 15 1.17 5.60 10.12
CA SER A 15 0.71 6.50 9.06
C SER A 15 0.57 5.76 7.74
N PHE A 16 -0.10 6.38 6.76
CA PHE A 16 -0.29 5.79 5.44
C PHE A 16 1.05 5.46 4.78
N GLU A 17 1.98 6.41 4.77
CA GLU A 17 3.31 6.25 4.17
C GLU A 17 4.12 5.16 4.87
N GLN A 18 4.02 5.07 6.20
CA GLN A 18 4.71 4.04 6.97
C GLN A 18 4.13 2.64 6.69
N ALA A 19 2.80 2.52 6.66
CA ALA A 19 2.13 1.26 6.37
C ALA A 19 2.43 0.79 4.95
N LEU A 20 2.36 1.69 3.97
CA LEU A 20 2.68 1.42 2.57
C LEU A 20 4.14 0.99 2.40
N GLN A 21 5.08 1.71 3.01
CA GLN A 21 6.51 1.37 2.93
C GLN A 21 6.83 0.02 3.60
N GLU A 22 6.08 -0.37 4.64
CA GLU A 22 6.22 -1.69 5.24
C GLU A 22 5.62 -2.79 4.35
N LEU A 23 4.48 -2.52 3.71
CA LEU A 23 3.84 -3.43 2.77
C LEU A 23 4.74 -3.70 1.56
N GLU A 24 5.35 -2.67 0.97
CA GLU A 24 6.33 -2.80 -0.12
C GLU A 24 7.51 -3.69 0.28
N ARG A 25 8.04 -3.50 1.51
CA ARG A 25 9.13 -4.34 2.04
C ARG A 25 8.71 -5.79 2.21
N ILE A 26 7.47 -6.04 2.61
CA ILE A 26 6.93 -7.39 2.75
C ILE A 26 6.79 -8.05 1.38
N VAL A 27 6.25 -7.35 0.38
CA VAL A 27 6.15 -7.86 -1.00
C VAL A 27 7.52 -8.25 -1.53
N LEU A 28 8.51 -7.37 -1.40
CA LEU A 28 9.90 -7.67 -1.80
C LEU A 28 10.51 -8.87 -1.08
N ARG A 29 10.09 -9.15 0.17
CA ARG A 29 10.55 -10.33 0.91
C ARG A 29 9.84 -11.60 0.46
N LEU A 30 8.53 -11.53 0.16
CA LEU A 30 7.73 -12.63 -0.36
C LEU A 30 8.18 -13.11 -1.75
N GLU A 31 8.80 -12.24 -2.54
CA GLU A 31 9.35 -12.56 -3.87
C GLU A 31 10.66 -13.35 -3.83
N GLN A 32 11.26 -13.58 -2.65
CA GLN A 32 12.53 -14.28 -2.52
C GLN A 32 12.35 -15.80 -2.61
N GLU A 33 13.17 -16.45 -3.45
CA GLU A 33 13.07 -17.90 -3.74
C GLU A 33 13.33 -18.80 -2.52
N ASP A 34 14.15 -18.35 -1.56
CA ASP A 34 14.56 -19.11 -0.38
C ASP A 34 13.76 -18.78 0.89
N LEU A 35 12.54 -18.25 0.76
CA LEU A 35 11.72 -17.87 1.91
C LEU A 35 11.08 -19.10 2.59
N PRO A 36 11.32 -19.36 3.88
CA PRO A 36 10.65 -20.44 4.61
C PRO A 36 9.13 -20.26 4.63
N LEU A 37 8.37 -21.35 4.49
CA LEU A 37 6.90 -21.30 4.46
C LEU A 37 6.29 -20.58 5.67
N GLU A 38 6.81 -20.85 6.87
CA GLU A 38 6.32 -20.22 8.10
C GLU A 38 6.56 -18.70 8.11
N GLU A 39 7.69 -18.25 7.55
CA GLU A 39 7.98 -16.83 7.38
C GLU A 39 7.07 -16.21 6.31
N ALA A 40 6.81 -16.91 5.21
CA ALA A 40 5.91 -16.46 4.15
C ALA A 40 4.47 -16.25 4.68
N VAL A 41 3.96 -17.17 5.50
CA VAL A 41 2.64 -17.05 6.12
C VAL A 41 2.59 -15.85 7.06
N ALA A 42 3.60 -15.68 7.93
CA ALA A 42 3.66 -14.54 8.85
C ALA A 42 3.74 -13.19 8.12
N LEU A 43 4.51 -13.12 7.03
CA LEU A 43 4.62 -11.94 6.18
C LEU A 43 3.30 -11.64 5.47
N TYR A 44 2.59 -12.66 4.99
CA TYR A 44 1.28 -12.50 4.37
C TYR A 44 0.24 -11.95 5.36
N GLU A 45 0.15 -12.52 6.57
CA GLU A 45 -0.75 -12.04 7.62
C GLU A 45 -0.46 -10.58 8.00
N ARG A 46 0.83 -10.24 8.14
CA ARG A 46 1.25 -8.86 8.38
C ARG A 46 0.87 -7.94 7.21
N GLY A 47 1.04 -8.41 5.98
CA GLY A 47 0.66 -7.69 4.76
C GLY A 47 -0.84 -7.36 4.73
N GLN A 48 -1.69 -8.32 5.11
CA GLN A 48 -3.15 -8.10 5.20
C GLN A 48 -3.49 -7.01 6.22
N GLN A 49 -2.88 -7.04 7.41
CA GLN A 49 -3.11 -6.01 8.43
C GLN A 49 -2.68 -4.61 7.97
N LEU A 50 -1.60 -4.52 7.19
CA LEU A 50 -1.14 -3.24 6.62
C LEU A 50 -2.05 -2.76 5.50
N LEU A 51 -2.56 -3.67 4.67
CA LEU A 51 -3.54 -3.34 3.63
C LEU A 51 -4.82 -2.76 4.25
N ASP A 52 -5.36 -3.43 5.28
CA ASP A 52 -6.53 -2.97 6.03
C ASP A 52 -6.30 -1.57 6.63
N GLN A 53 -5.11 -1.32 7.18
CA GLN A 53 -4.73 -0.01 7.68
C GLN A 53 -4.72 1.05 6.58
N CYS A 54 -4.09 0.77 5.45
CA CYS A 54 -4.01 1.68 4.32
C CYS A 54 -5.40 2.04 3.80
N THR A 55 -6.27 1.05 3.60
CA THR A 55 -7.65 1.27 3.17
C THR A 55 -8.42 2.13 4.17
N ARG A 56 -8.31 1.84 5.47
CA ARG A 56 -8.98 2.66 6.50
C ARG A 56 -8.54 4.12 6.48
N LEU A 57 -7.24 4.37 6.33
CA LEU A 57 -6.71 5.74 6.27
C LEU A 57 -7.18 6.49 5.01
N LEU A 58 -7.28 5.79 3.87
CA LEU A 58 -7.82 6.36 2.63
C LEU A 58 -9.31 6.68 2.76
N ASP A 59 -10.10 5.77 3.35
CA ASP A 59 -11.53 5.98 3.59
C ASP A 59 -11.77 7.19 4.52
N GLU A 60 -10.98 7.32 5.58
CA GLU A 60 -11.03 8.47 6.49
C GLU A 60 -10.68 9.78 5.77
N ALA A 61 -9.64 9.75 4.93
CA ALA A 61 -9.25 10.90 4.13
C ALA A 61 -10.34 11.31 3.14
N GLU A 62 -10.92 10.33 2.42
CA GLU A 62 -12.01 10.56 1.48
C GLU A 62 -13.23 11.16 2.19
N LEU A 63 -13.65 10.58 3.33
CA LEU A 63 -14.76 11.07 4.12
C LEU A 63 -14.53 12.54 4.53
N ARG A 64 -13.31 12.87 4.95
CA ARG A 64 -12.95 14.24 5.33
C ARG A 64 -13.03 15.20 4.15
N VAL A 65 -12.58 14.79 2.96
CA VAL A 65 -12.71 15.59 1.74
C VAL A 65 -14.19 15.79 1.38
N ARG A 66 -15.01 14.73 1.42
CA ARG A 66 -16.47 14.81 1.18
C ARG A 66 -17.16 15.82 2.09
N GLN A 67 -16.79 15.84 3.37
CA GLN A 67 -17.35 16.80 4.34
C GLN A 67 -16.93 18.26 4.05
N LEU A 68 -15.75 18.48 3.47
CA LEU A 68 -15.25 19.82 3.14
C LEU A 68 -15.80 20.36 1.82
N VAL A 69 -15.93 19.50 0.81
CA VAL A 69 -16.34 19.88 -0.55
C VAL A 69 -17.86 19.81 -0.73
N GLY A 70 -18.57 19.07 0.11
CA GLY A 70 -19.97 18.69 -0.13
C GLY A 70 -20.08 17.53 -1.13
N GLU A 71 -21.31 17.12 -1.48
CA GLU A 71 -21.61 15.98 -2.38
C GLU A 71 -21.04 16.08 -3.81
N GLN A 72 -20.22 17.08 -4.15
CA GLN A 72 -19.64 17.28 -5.48
C GLN A 72 -18.30 16.53 -5.72
N LEU A 73 -18.01 15.44 -5.01
CA LEU A 73 -16.91 14.57 -5.43
C LEU A 73 -17.29 13.86 -6.73
N GLN A 74 -16.78 14.38 -7.85
CA GLN A 74 -16.81 13.69 -9.13
C GLN A 74 -15.73 12.59 -9.11
N PRO A 75 -16.05 11.34 -9.49
CA PRO A 75 -15.03 10.31 -9.73
C PRO A 75 -13.97 10.83 -10.70
N PHE A 76 -12.69 10.60 -10.38
CA PHE A 76 -11.62 10.91 -11.32
C PHE A 76 -11.72 9.94 -12.51
N GLU A 77 -12.01 10.50 -13.68
CA GLU A 77 -12.01 9.76 -14.93
C GLU A 77 -10.64 9.98 -15.59
N PRO A 78 -9.73 8.99 -15.54
CA PRO A 78 -8.42 9.15 -16.17
C PRO A 78 -8.62 9.42 -17.68
N PRO A 79 -7.81 10.30 -18.28
CA PRO A 79 -7.83 10.47 -19.73
C PRO A 79 -7.59 9.11 -20.40
N PRO A 80 -8.19 8.86 -21.58
CA PRO A 80 -7.92 7.64 -22.33
C PRO A 80 -6.41 7.50 -22.49
N ALA A 81 -5.87 6.32 -22.18
CA ALA A 81 -4.48 6.03 -22.47
C ALA A 81 -4.28 6.23 -23.97
N ASP A 82 -3.35 7.11 -24.36
CA ASP A 82 -2.99 7.28 -25.76
C ASP A 82 -2.43 5.93 -26.26
N GLU A 83 -3.24 5.15 -26.97
CA GLU A 83 -2.85 3.86 -27.58
C GLU A 83 -1.99 4.06 -28.86
N ASP A 84 -1.52 5.28 -29.14
CA ASP A 84 -0.98 5.67 -30.45
C ASP A 84 0.57 5.71 -30.52
N ASP A 85 1.28 5.14 -29.55
CA ASP A 85 2.77 5.10 -29.55
C ASP A 85 3.37 3.70 -29.78
N THR A 86 2.56 2.72 -30.22
CA THR A 86 3.04 1.36 -30.55
C THR A 86 3.29 1.07 -32.03
N ASP A 87 3.22 2.07 -32.92
CA ASP A 87 3.61 1.91 -34.33
C ASP A 87 4.57 3.02 -34.79
N ALA A 88 5.66 3.21 -34.06
CA ALA A 88 6.85 3.83 -34.64
C ALA A 88 7.61 2.75 -35.42
N PRO A 89 7.65 2.78 -36.78
CA PRO A 89 8.49 1.86 -37.52
C PRO A 89 9.95 2.11 -37.13
N LEU A 90 10.64 1.06 -36.68
CA LEU A 90 12.10 1.04 -36.63
C LEU A 90 12.61 1.32 -38.05
N ALA A 91 13.05 2.55 -38.28
CA ALA A 91 13.84 2.93 -39.45
C ALA A 91 15.33 2.71 -39.16
#